data_AF-A0A957HNB0-F1
#
_entry.id   AF-A0A957HNB0-F1
#
_cell.length_a   1.000
_cell.length_b   1.000
_cell.length_c   1.000
_cell.angle_alpha   90.00
_cell.angle_beta   90.00
_cell.angle_gamma   90.00
#
_symmetry.space_group_name_H-M   'P 1'
#
loop_
_entity.id
_entity.type
_entity.pdbx_description
1 polymer ?
#
loop_
_entity_poly.entity_id
_entity_poly.type
_entity_poly.pdbx_seq_one_letter_code
_entity_poly.pdbx_strand_id
1 'polypeptide(L)'
;NRRGFLRGVAATALAATAAGAGAAALIKNAPLETAVAVVSEPAATSVQTPALSAAEVAVPAHIENPTEALSQIADLQADNLRLQAALTAAQQQIESLQQSGSATTTQTEALTIELNDANHRLNLLTGLLALYEQLDEIEFNTIFENGVTAVSTAITDLIDDLPSLEAGLQAGEAALNTFEAQIPLVQNGRSWLQDQTAKLQLYFTAIEKILEKAVDQVSPFFDMLHDWFQDVQKWLPFGIGQRAVEVMDAITVLLIETPQTISGVQTNLHEPLSQWLSEETDTLPIHQNLVLPLRHDVLLKANTTTGKAKQVETVYRNQLVEATKTAVEQQQALQQLITQYREQHNL
;
A
#
# COMPACT_ATOMS: atom_id res chain seq x y z
N ASN A 1 2.61 6.78 44.67
CA ASN A 1 1.47 6.51 43.77
C ASN A 1 1.97 5.60 42.63
N ARG A 2 2.10 4.26 42.73
CA ARG A 2 1.07 3.20 42.83
C ARG A 2 -0.08 3.32 41.80
N ARG A 3 0.26 3.27 40.50
CA ARG A 3 -0.54 2.68 39.39
C ARG A 3 0.25 2.78 38.07
N GLY A 4 1.45 2.22 38.08
CA GLY A 4 1.94 1.46 36.92
C GLY A 4 1.68 -0.02 37.22
N PHE A 5 1.80 -0.86 36.20
CA PHE A 5 1.69 -2.33 36.16
C PHE A 5 0.33 -2.93 35.75
N LEU A 6 0.41 -3.73 34.67
CA LEU A 6 -0.61 -4.55 33.98
C LEU A 6 -1.44 -3.75 32.95
N ARG A 7 -1.23 -3.85 31.63
CA ARG A 7 -0.99 -5.07 30.83
C ARG A 7 -0.18 -4.75 29.57
N GLY A 8 0.86 -5.54 29.35
CA GLY A 8 1.56 -5.62 28.08
C GLY A 8 1.14 -6.86 27.29
N VAL A 9 1.41 -6.75 25.99
CA VAL A 9 1.81 -7.80 25.03
C VAL A 9 0.75 -8.80 24.56
N ALA A 10 0.25 -8.55 23.35
CA ALA A 10 0.25 -9.55 22.28
C ALA A 10 0.73 -8.84 20.99
N ALA A 11 1.94 -9.18 20.56
CA ALA A 11 2.55 -8.70 19.32
C ALA A 11 2.36 -9.73 18.20
N THR A 12 2.34 -9.23 16.95
CA THR A 12 2.60 -9.92 15.67
C THR A 12 1.55 -10.98 15.22
N ALA A 13 1.04 -11.01 13.99
CA ALA A 13 1.62 -10.62 12.70
C ALA A 13 0.56 -10.44 11.59
N LEU A 14 1.06 -9.89 10.47
CA LEU A 14 0.60 -9.95 9.07
C LEU A 14 -0.38 -8.89 8.57
N ALA A 15 0.22 -7.97 7.81
CA ALA A 15 -0.42 -7.24 6.73
C ALA A 15 -0.97 -8.20 5.66
N ALA A 16 -2.19 -7.94 5.22
CA ALA A 16 -2.67 -8.29 3.89
C ALA A 16 -3.63 -7.18 3.43
N THR A 17 -3.18 -6.42 2.45
CA THR A 17 -3.96 -5.53 1.59
C THR A 17 -5.12 -6.30 0.93
N ALA A 18 -6.34 -5.77 1.02
CA ALA A 18 -7.31 -5.83 -0.07
C ALA A 18 -8.42 -4.80 0.13
N ALA A 19 -8.46 -3.87 -0.80
CA ALA A 19 -9.52 -2.91 -1.08
C ALA A 19 -10.94 -3.51 -1.02
N GLY A 20 -11.86 -2.70 -0.47
CA GLY A 20 -13.12 -2.38 -1.14
C GLY A 20 -14.29 -3.36 -1.02
N ALA A 21 -15.44 -2.76 -0.70
CA ALA A 21 -16.82 -3.24 -0.86
C ALA A 21 -17.37 -4.21 0.19
N GLY A 22 -18.43 -3.78 0.89
CA GLY A 22 -19.31 -4.71 1.59
C GLY A 22 -20.06 -4.22 2.83
N ALA A 23 -20.38 -2.92 2.96
CA ALA A 23 -21.40 -2.49 3.92
C ALA A 23 -22.80 -2.73 3.33
N ALA A 24 -23.40 -3.89 3.59
CA ALA A 24 -24.85 -4.09 3.60
C ALA A 24 -25.22 -5.52 4.05
N ALA A 25 -26.30 -5.60 4.83
CA ALA A 25 -27.04 -6.80 5.24
C ALA A 25 -26.47 -7.60 6.42
N LEU A 26 -26.95 -7.27 7.64
CA LEU A 26 -27.89 -8.11 8.39
C LEU A 26 -28.05 -7.57 9.83
N ILE A 27 -28.99 -6.64 10.02
CA ILE A 27 -29.62 -6.44 11.33
C ILE A 27 -31.13 -6.57 11.10
N LYS A 28 -31.63 -7.79 11.28
CA LYS A 28 -33.04 -8.05 11.55
C LYS A 28 -33.09 -8.97 12.77
N ASN A 29 -33.83 -8.48 13.76
CA ASN A 29 -34.28 -9.15 14.98
C ASN A 29 -33.35 -9.03 16.21
N ALA A 30 -33.84 -8.24 17.16
CA ALA A 30 -33.43 -8.13 18.55
C ALA A 30 -33.59 -9.48 19.31
N PRO A 31 -33.07 -9.64 20.55
CA PRO A 31 -33.55 -8.86 21.69
C PRO A 31 -32.44 -8.19 22.51
N LEU A 32 -32.74 -6.98 22.99
CA LEU A 32 -31.99 -6.33 24.06
C LEU A 32 -32.17 -7.13 25.36
N GLU A 33 -31.06 -7.57 25.94
CA GLU A 33 -31.02 -8.02 27.32
C GLU A 33 -31.36 -6.85 28.24
N THR A 34 -32.41 -7.06 29.02
CA THR A 34 -32.92 -6.21 30.08
C THR A 34 -31.89 -6.11 31.21
N ALA A 35 -31.25 -4.95 31.33
CA ALA A 35 -30.60 -4.55 32.57
C ALA A 35 -31.70 -4.24 33.61
N VAL A 36 -31.92 -5.17 34.53
CA VAL A 36 -32.80 -4.99 35.68
C VAL A 36 -32.10 -4.07 36.69
N ALA A 37 -32.43 -2.78 36.65
CA ALA A 37 -32.21 -1.88 37.77
C ALA A 37 -33.31 -2.15 38.81
N VAL A 38 -32.92 -2.69 39.96
CA VAL A 38 -33.78 -2.83 41.14
C VAL A 38 -34.06 -1.43 41.68
N VAL A 39 -35.19 -0.85 41.28
CA VAL A 39 -35.78 0.31 41.96
C VAL A 39 -36.52 -0.23 43.18
N SER A 40 -36.09 0.24 44.35
CA SER A 40 -36.73 -0.06 45.63
C SER A 40 -38.18 0.38 45.63
N GLU A 41 -39.04 -0.58 45.96
CA GLU A 41 -40.47 -0.43 46.25
C GLU A 41 -40.66 0.59 47.39
N PRO A 42 -41.44 1.68 47.20
CA PRO A 42 -41.89 2.49 48.31
C PRO A 42 -42.93 1.68 49.10
N ALA A 43 -42.67 1.55 50.40
CA ALA A 43 -43.52 0.82 51.35
C ALA A 43 -45.00 1.17 51.18
N ALA A 44 -45.82 0.14 50.99
CA ALA A 44 -47.27 0.25 51.06
C ALA A 44 -47.67 0.82 52.42
N THR A 45 -48.09 2.09 52.42
CA THR A 45 -48.73 2.70 53.57
C THR A 45 -50.11 2.07 53.66
N SER A 46 -50.33 1.26 54.71
CA SER A 46 -51.62 0.67 55.00
C SER A 46 -52.65 1.79 55.20
N VAL A 47 -53.58 1.92 54.26
CA VAL A 47 -54.78 2.71 54.46
C VAL A 47 -55.60 1.99 55.52
N GLN A 48 -55.56 2.50 56.75
CA GLN A 48 -56.49 2.13 57.80
C GLN A 48 -57.90 2.44 57.31
N THR A 49 -58.65 1.41 56.94
CA THR A 49 -60.10 1.49 56.84
C THR A 49 -60.63 1.88 58.21
N PRO A 50 -61.43 2.96 58.36
CA PRO A 50 -62.15 3.18 59.60
C PRO A 50 -63.07 1.97 59.80
N ALA A 51 -62.85 1.25 60.90
CA ALA A 51 -63.73 0.18 61.33
C ALA A 51 -65.13 0.77 61.47
N LEU A 52 -66.05 0.33 60.62
CA LEU A 52 -67.47 0.45 60.86
C LEU A 52 -67.76 -0.37 62.13
N SER A 53 -67.77 0.29 63.29
CA SER A 53 -68.41 -0.27 64.48
C SER A 53 -69.85 -0.57 64.09
N ALA A 54 -70.17 -1.86 63.96
CA ALA A 54 -71.54 -2.33 63.93
C ALA A 54 -72.19 -1.82 65.21
N ALA A 55 -73.10 -0.85 65.07
CA ALA A 55 -74.02 -0.52 66.13
C ALA A 55 -74.85 -1.79 66.37
N GLU A 56 -74.57 -2.45 67.49
CA GLU A 56 -75.37 -3.52 68.04
C GLU A 56 -76.77 -2.94 68.28
N VAL A 57 -77.72 -3.31 67.42
CA VAL A 57 -79.13 -3.00 67.63
C VAL A 57 -79.58 -3.84 68.82
N ALA A 58 -79.55 -3.23 69.99
CA ALA A 58 -80.21 -3.76 71.17
C ALA A 58 -81.70 -3.88 70.85
N VAL A 59 -82.20 -5.12 70.73
CA VAL A 59 -83.63 -5.40 70.68
C VAL A 59 -84.17 -5.22 72.10
N PRO A 60 -85.04 -4.23 72.39
CA PRO A 60 -85.66 -4.16 73.70
C PRO A 60 -86.70 -5.28 73.83
N ALA A 61 -86.66 -5.91 75.01
CA ALA A 61 -87.61 -6.88 75.48
C ALA A 61 -89.03 -6.27 75.60
N HIS A 62 -90.02 -7.12 75.36
CA HIS A 62 -91.41 -7.06 75.85
C HIS A 62 -92.09 -5.68 76.00
N ILE A 63 -92.96 -5.35 75.04
CA ILE A 63 -93.82 -4.15 75.06
C ILE A 63 -95.07 -4.43 75.91
N GLU A 64 -95.15 -3.89 77.13
CA GLU A 64 -96.35 -3.95 77.99
C GLU A 64 -97.23 -2.68 77.93
N ASN A 65 -96.83 -1.63 77.20
CA ASN A 65 -97.61 -0.39 77.05
C ASN A 65 -97.67 0.13 75.60
N PRO A 66 -98.87 0.46 75.05
CA PRO A 66 -99.01 0.98 73.69
C PRO A 66 -98.35 2.35 73.47
N THR A 67 -98.05 3.09 74.54
CA THR A 67 -97.38 4.40 74.50
C THR A 67 -95.87 4.30 74.32
N GLU A 68 -95.22 3.28 74.87
CA GLU A 68 -93.77 3.02 74.70
C GLU A 68 -93.45 2.45 73.32
N ALA A 69 -94.39 1.69 72.74
CA ALA A 69 -94.32 1.26 71.35
C ALA A 69 -94.29 2.46 70.38
N LEU A 70 -95.07 3.51 70.66
CA LEU A 70 -95.10 4.71 69.83
C LEU A 70 -93.82 5.56 69.94
N SER A 71 -93.19 5.63 71.12
CA SER A 71 -91.89 6.31 71.26
C SER A 71 -90.79 5.52 70.58
N GLN A 72 -90.77 4.19 70.71
CA GLN A 72 -89.83 3.33 69.98
C GLN A 72 -89.99 3.46 68.46
N ILE A 73 -91.22 3.56 67.95
CA ILE A 73 -91.46 3.79 66.51
C ILE A 73 -90.92 5.16 66.11
N ALA A 74 -91.10 6.20 66.91
CA ALA A 74 -90.57 7.54 66.62
C ALA A 74 -89.03 7.57 66.63
N ASP A 75 -88.38 6.88 67.57
CA ASP A 75 -86.93 6.76 67.65
C ASP A 75 -86.38 5.94 66.47
N LEU A 76 -87.01 4.82 66.12
CA LEU A 76 -86.65 4.02 64.94
C LEU A 76 -86.86 4.77 63.62
N GLN A 77 -87.83 5.69 63.57
CA GLN A 77 -88.08 6.54 62.42
C GLN A 77 -87.03 7.66 62.31
N ALA A 78 -86.62 8.26 63.43
CA ALA A 78 -85.51 9.20 63.49
C ALA A 78 -84.18 8.55 63.09
N ASP A 79 -83.92 7.33 63.56
CA ASP A 79 -82.74 6.55 63.18
C ASP A 79 -82.73 6.18 61.70
N ASN A 80 -83.88 5.83 61.12
CA ASN A 80 -83.99 5.61 59.67
C ASN A 80 -83.66 6.86 58.86
N LEU A 81 -84.16 8.03 59.27
CA LEU A 81 -83.84 9.30 58.62
C LEU A 81 -82.34 9.63 58.72
N ARG A 82 -81.72 9.36 59.88
CA ARG A 82 -80.28 9.54 60.09
C ARG A 82 -79.45 8.59 59.22
N LEU A 83 -79.84 7.32 59.13
CA LEU A 83 -79.19 6.33 58.26
C LEU A 83 -79.33 6.71 56.78
N GLN A 84 -80.49 7.20 56.34
CA GLN A 84 -80.69 7.70 54.99
C GLN A 84 -79.80 8.92 54.69
N ALA A 85 -79.69 9.87 55.63
CA ALA A 85 -78.79 11.01 55.47
C ALA A 85 -77.32 10.60 55.40
N ALA A 86 -76.89 9.66 56.25
CA ALA A 86 -75.53 9.12 56.24
C ALA A 86 -75.21 8.37 54.95
N LEU A 87 -76.15 7.57 54.43
CA LEU A 87 -76.02 6.86 53.16
C LEU A 87 -75.92 7.86 51.99
N THR A 88 -76.73 8.91 51.99
CA THR A 88 -76.68 9.98 50.99
C THR A 88 -75.33 10.71 51.01
N ALA A 89 -74.82 11.06 52.21
CA ALA A 89 -73.50 11.69 52.34
C ALA A 89 -72.37 10.77 51.86
N ALA A 90 -72.43 9.47 52.18
CA ALA A 90 -71.47 8.48 51.70
C ALA A 90 -71.55 8.31 50.16
N GLN A 91 -72.74 8.33 49.56
CA GLN A 91 -72.92 8.30 48.11
C GLN A 91 -72.30 9.52 47.42
N GLN A 92 -72.53 10.73 47.95
CA GLN A 92 -71.91 11.95 47.44
C GLN A 92 -70.38 11.91 47.56
N GLN A 93 -69.86 11.35 48.67
CA GLN A 93 -68.42 11.20 48.86
C GLN A 93 -67.82 10.22 47.83
N ILE A 94 -68.46 9.07 47.59
CA ILE A 94 -68.02 8.11 46.56
C ILE A 94 -68.07 8.75 45.17
N GLU A 95 -69.13 9.48 44.84
CA GLU A 95 -69.27 10.17 43.55
C GLU A 95 -68.19 11.25 43.36
N SER A 96 -67.89 12.02 44.41
CA SER A 96 -66.79 13.00 44.38
C SER A 96 -65.41 12.35 44.21
N LEU A 97 -65.18 11.21 44.86
CA LEU A 97 -63.95 10.43 44.71
C LEU A 97 -63.85 9.82 43.31
N GLN A 98 -64.95 9.31 42.75
CA GLN A 98 -65.00 8.81 41.38
C GLN A 98 -64.72 9.92 40.35
N GLN A 99 -65.27 11.13 40.56
CA GLN A 99 -64.98 12.29 39.71
C GLN A 99 -63.51 12.71 39.81
N SER A 100 -62.94 12.79 41.03
CA SER A 100 -61.52 13.10 41.22
C SER A 100 -60.59 12.02 40.65
N GLY A 101 -60.97 10.75 40.76
CA GLY A 101 -60.24 9.62 40.19
C GLY A 101 -60.25 9.70 38.67
N SER A 102 -61.41 9.97 38.06
CA SER A 102 -61.54 10.15 36.61
C SER A 102 -60.71 11.33 36.09
N ALA A 103 -60.68 12.45 36.81
CA ALA A 103 -59.85 13.62 36.47
C ALA A 103 -58.34 13.34 36.61
N THR A 104 -57.95 12.54 37.60
CA THR A 104 -56.55 12.13 37.78
C THR A 104 -56.13 11.19 36.65
N THR A 105 -56.99 10.23 36.27
CA THR A 105 -56.74 9.31 35.16
C THR A 105 -56.55 10.06 33.84
N THR A 106 -57.43 11.01 33.50
CA THR A 106 -57.29 11.79 32.26
C THR A 106 -56.03 12.66 32.27
N GLN A 107 -55.64 13.21 33.42
CA GLN A 107 -54.39 13.95 33.55
C GLN A 107 -53.16 13.04 33.38
N THR A 108 -53.17 11.84 33.95
CA THR A 108 -52.08 10.87 33.76
C THR A 108 -51.98 10.38 32.31
N GLU A 109 -53.11 10.18 31.63
CA GLU A 109 -53.14 9.83 30.20
C GLU A 109 -52.56 10.96 29.34
N ALA A 110 -52.94 12.21 29.59
CA ALA A 110 -52.41 13.37 28.89
C ALA A 110 -50.89 13.51 29.06
N LEU A 111 -50.38 13.38 30.29
CA LEU A 111 -48.94 13.42 30.57
C LEU A 111 -48.19 12.26 29.91
N THR A 112 -48.80 11.07 29.85
CA THR A 112 -48.18 9.90 29.19
C THR A 112 -48.08 10.11 27.68
N ILE A 113 -49.08 10.74 27.06
CA ILE A 113 -49.04 11.11 25.64
C ILE A 113 -47.95 12.17 25.39
N GLU A 114 -47.89 13.19 26.24
CA GLU A 114 -46.88 14.25 26.14
C GLU A 114 -45.45 13.70 26.32
N LEU A 115 -45.24 12.80 27.28
CA LEU A 115 -43.95 12.14 27.49
C LEU A 115 -43.55 11.27 26.28
N ASN A 116 -44.50 10.57 25.67
CA ASN A 116 -44.25 9.80 24.46
C ASN A 116 -43.92 10.70 23.26
N ASP A 117 -44.61 11.83 23.08
CA ASP A 117 -44.30 12.80 22.03
C ASP A 117 -42.90 13.41 22.23
N ALA A 118 -42.57 13.81 23.47
CA ALA A 118 -41.26 14.33 23.82
C ALA A 118 -40.15 13.30 23.58
N ASN A 119 -40.35 12.04 23.99
CA ASN A 119 -39.41 10.95 23.73
C ASN A 119 -39.25 10.68 22.23
N HIS A 120 -40.33 10.76 21.46
CA HIS A 120 -40.27 10.62 20.01
C HIS A 120 -39.42 11.73 19.39
N ARG A 121 -39.66 12.99 19.73
CA ARG A 121 -38.86 14.13 19.25
C ARG A 121 -37.39 14.03 19.66
N LEU A 122 -37.11 13.62 20.89
CA LEU A 122 -35.73 13.39 21.35
C LEU A 122 -35.02 12.34 20.50
N ASN A 123 -35.69 11.22 20.20
CA ASN A 123 -35.11 10.18 19.34
C ASN A 123 -34.84 10.69 17.92
N LEU A 124 -35.73 11.52 17.36
CA LEU A 124 -35.53 12.13 16.04
C LEU A 124 -34.33 13.08 16.02
N LEU A 125 -34.24 13.98 17.00
CA LEU A 125 -33.13 14.92 17.11
C LEU A 125 -31.81 14.20 17.37
N THR A 126 -31.82 13.13 18.17
CA THR A 126 -30.63 12.30 18.43
C THR A 126 -30.16 11.60 17.15
N GLY A 127 -31.08 11.09 16.33
CA GLY A 127 -30.74 10.49 15.03
C GLY A 127 -30.14 11.51 14.05
N LEU A 128 -30.71 12.71 13.98
CA LEU A 128 -30.17 13.79 13.17
C LEU A 128 -28.80 14.27 13.68
N LEU A 129 -28.62 14.39 15.00
CA LEU A 129 -27.33 14.73 15.61
C LEU A 129 -26.26 13.69 15.24
N ALA A 130 -26.58 12.40 15.30
CA ALA A 130 -25.65 11.34 14.91
C ALA A 130 -25.20 11.45 13.44
N LEU A 131 -26.10 11.82 12.51
CA LEU A 131 -25.73 12.06 11.10
C LEU A 131 -24.82 13.29 10.93
N TYR A 132 -25.04 14.34 11.73
CA TYR A 132 -24.18 15.52 11.73
C TYR A 132 -22.82 15.24 12.35
N GLU A 133 -22.76 14.45 13.43
CA GLU A 133 -21.51 14.02 14.05
C GLU A 133 -20.69 13.15 13.09
N GLN A 134 -21.35 12.23 12.37
CA GLN A 134 -20.70 11.44 11.32
C GLN A 134 -20.20 12.31 10.15
N LEU A 135 -20.89 13.41 9.83
CA LEU A 135 -20.45 14.36 8.81
C LEU A 135 -19.19 15.14 9.26
N ASP A 136 -19.12 15.49 10.55
CA ASP A 136 -17.98 16.18 11.16
C ASP A 136 -16.76 15.27 11.33
N GLU A 137 -16.98 13.97 11.56
CA GLU A 137 -15.94 12.94 11.62
C GLU A 137 -15.20 12.76 10.28
N ILE A 138 -15.79 13.20 9.15
CA ILE A 138 -15.08 13.22 7.86
C ILE A 138 -14.07 14.37 7.87
N GLU A 139 -12.86 14.07 8.35
CA GLU A 139 -11.75 15.01 8.38
C GLU A 139 -11.12 15.23 7.00
N PHE A 140 -11.85 15.89 6.09
CA PHE A 140 -11.37 16.18 4.73
C PHE A 140 -10.03 16.93 4.74
N ASN A 141 -9.86 17.89 5.66
CA ASN A 141 -8.62 18.67 5.75
C ASN A 141 -7.43 17.76 6.11
N THR A 142 -7.60 16.85 7.08
CA THR A 142 -6.57 15.89 7.47
C THR A 142 -6.23 14.95 6.31
N ILE A 143 -7.24 14.42 5.60
CA ILE A 143 -7.03 13.55 4.43
C ILE A 143 -6.26 14.28 3.33
N PHE A 144 -6.67 15.51 3.01
CA PHE A 144 -6.02 16.33 2.00
C PHE A 144 -4.57 16.70 2.39
N GLU A 145 -4.36 17.16 3.63
CA GLU A 145 -3.05 17.54 4.14
C GLU A 145 -2.08 16.35 4.14
N ASN A 146 -2.54 15.17 4.58
CA ASN A 146 -1.77 13.94 4.54
C ASN A 146 -1.43 13.55 3.10
N GLY A 147 -2.40 13.61 2.18
CA GLY A 147 -2.21 13.30 0.76
C GLY A 147 -1.20 14.25 0.10
N VAL A 148 -1.32 15.56 0.31
CA VAL A 148 -0.39 16.57 -0.22
C VAL A 148 1.00 16.38 0.37
N THR A 149 1.10 16.13 1.68
CA THR A 149 2.39 15.88 2.36
C THR A 149 3.08 14.65 1.77
N ALA A 150 2.36 13.55 1.59
CA ALA A 150 2.92 12.34 1.00
C ALA A 150 3.39 12.54 -0.45
N VAL A 151 2.62 13.25 -1.26
CA VAL A 151 3.02 13.61 -2.63
C VAL A 151 4.26 14.50 -2.62
N SER A 152 4.29 15.52 -1.75
CA SER A 152 5.45 16.42 -1.61
C SER A 152 6.72 15.65 -1.22
N THR A 153 6.62 14.73 -0.27
CA THR A 153 7.74 13.85 0.12
C THR A 153 8.21 13.01 -1.07
N ALA A 154 7.29 12.35 -1.77
CA ALA A 154 7.65 11.52 -2.93
C ALA A 154 8.30 12.33 -4.07
N ILE A 155 7.82 13.56 -4.32
CA ILE A 155 8.44 14.48 -5.29
C ILE A 155 9.83 14.92 -4.83
N THR A 156 9.99 15.22 -3.54
CA THR A 156 11.28 15.60 -2.96
C THR A 156 12.29 14.45 -3.10
N ASP A 157 11.89 13.23 -2.76
CA ASP A 157 12.71 12.03 -2.91
C ASP A 157 13.12 11.76 -4.37
N LEU A 158 12.26 12.12 -5.33
CA LEU A 158 12.57 12.04 -6.76
C LEU A 158 13.59 13.10 -7.16
N ILE A 159 13.40 14.35 -6.71
CA ILE A 159 14.29 15.49 -7.01
C ILE A 159 15.68 15.25 -6.41
N ASP A 160 15.75 14.77 -5.17
CA ASP A 160 17.00 14.51 -4.46
C ASP A 160 17.85 13.42 -5.15
N ASP A 161 17.22 12.53 -5.93
CA ASP A 161 17.91 11.51 -6.72
C ASP A 161 18.40 11.99 -8.09
N LEU A 162 17.87 13.10 -8.63
CA LEU A 162 18.23 13.60 -9.95
C LEU A 162 19.75 13.90 -10.09
N PRO A 163 20.43 14.50 -9.10
CA PRO A 163 21.88 14.70 -9.17
C PRO A 163 22.66 13.38 -9.32
N SER A 164 22.18 12.29 -8.70
CA SER A 164 22.82 10.97 -8.87
C SER A 164 22.62 10.42 -10.29
N LEU A 165 21.48 10.69 -10.92
CA LEU A 165 21.25 10.32 -12.32
C LEU A 165 22.13 11.14 -13.25
N GLU A 166 22.25 12.45 -13.02
CA GLU A 166 23.10 13.34 -13.80
C GLU A 166 24.57 12.92 -13.72
N ALA A 167 25.08 12.68 -12.51
CA ALA A 167 26.44 12.17 -12.31
C ALA A 167 26.65 10.83 -13.04
N GLY A 168 25.63 9.97 -13.02
CA GLY A 168 25.64 8.69 -13.72
C GLY A 168 25.71 8.83 -15.25
N LEU A 169 24.92 9.75 -15.82
CA LEU A 169 24.95 10.08 -17.24
C LEU A 169 26.30 10.67 -17.66
N GLN A 170 26.87 11.58 -16.87
CA GLN A 170 28.21 12.14 -17.13
C GLN A 170 29.30 11.05 -17.09
N ALA A 171 29.22 10.11 -16.13
CA ALA A 171 30.13 8.97 -16.08
C ALA A 171 29.98 8.05 -17.30
N GLY A 172 28.74 7.78 -17.73
CA GLY A 172 28.45 7.02 -18.95
C GLY A 172 28.95 7.69 -20.23
N GLU A 173 28.80 9.01 -20.33
CA GLU A 173 29.32 9.80 -21.45
C GLU A 173 30.86 9.77 -21.47
N ALA A 174 31.51 9.97 -20.33
CA ALA A 174 32.96 9.87 -20.22
C ALA A 174 33.48 8.48 -20.61
N ALA A 175 32.78 7.42 -20.20
CA ALA A 175 33.07 6.04 -20.57
C ALA A 175 32.94 5.80 -22.08
N LEU A 176 31.86 6.29 -22.71
CA LEU A 176 31.64 6.20 -24.15
C LEU A 176 32.68 6.99 -24.94
N ASN A 177 32.99 8.22 -24.53
CA ASN A 177 34.01 9.06 -25.17
C ASN A 177 35.40 8.40 -25.10
N THR A 178 35.74 7.80 -23.96
CA THR A 178 37.00 7.05 -23.78
C THR A 178 37.06 5.86 -24.73
N PHE A 179 35.96 5.11 -24.85
CA PHE A 179 35.88 3.98 -25.77
C PHE A 179 35.96 4.43 -27.25
N GLU A 180 35.26 5.49 -27.62
CA GLU A 180 35.27 6.04 -28.98
C GLU A 180 36.67 6.52 -29.39
N ALA A 181 37.39 7.17 -28.47
CA ALA A 181 38.77 7.59 -28.68
C ALA A 181 39.75 6.42 -28.95
N GLN A 182 39.40 5.19 -28.55
CA GLN A 182 40.22 4.01 -28.74
C GLN A 182 39.89 3.25 -30.05
N ILE A 183 38.75 3.52 -30.69
CA ILE A 183 38.36 2.89 -31.97
C ILE A 183 39.43 3.09 -33.07
N PRO A 184 40.00 4.29 -33.28
CA PRO A 184 41.04 4.49 -34.29
C PRO A 184 42.27 3.60 -34.08
N LEU A 185 42.65 3.31 -32.82
CA LEU A 185 43.80 2.45 -32.53
C LEU A 185 43.59 1.03 -33.05
N VAL A 186 42.40 0.47 -32.84
CA VAL A 186 42.06 -0.86 -33.35
C VAL A 186 41.90 -0.87 -34.86
N GLN A 187 41.37 0.20 -35.45
CA GLN A 187 41.32 0.33 -36.91
C GLN A 187 42.71 0.39 -37.53
N ASN A 188 43.65 1.14 -36.93
CA ASN A 188 45.05 1.20 -37.33
C ASN A 188 45.71 -0.19 -37.22
N GLY A 189 45.48 -0.89 -36.10
CA GLY A 189 45.93 -2.27 -35.91
C GLY A 189 45.46 -3.24 -36.99
N ARG A 190 44.16 -3.15 -37.34
CA ARG A 190 43.58 -3.95 -38.42
C ARG A 190 44.19 -3.61 -39.78
N SER A 191 44.35 -2.33 -40.10
CA SER A 191 44.96 -1.90 -41.37
C SER A 191 46.40 -2.40 -41.48
N TRP A 192 47.17 -2.27 -40.40
CA TRP A 192 48.53 -2.77 -40.33
C TRP A 192 48.61 -4.29 -40.54
N LEU A 193 47.71 -5.07 -39.92
CA LEU A 193 47.63 -6.51 -40.15
C LEU A 193 47.31 -6.87 -41.61
N GLN A 194 46.43 -6.11 -42.26
CA GLN A 194 46.10 -6.31 -43.67
C GLN A 194 47.31 -6.07 -44.56
N ASP A 195 48.02 -4.96 -44.34
CA ASP A 195 49.24 -4.62 -45.09
C ASP A 195 50.32 -5.69 -44.90
N GLN A 196 50.51 -6.17 -43.66
CA GLN A 196 51.52 -7.19 -43.37
C GLN A 196 51.14 -8.56 -43.95
N THR A 197 49.86 -8.93 -43.93
CA THR A 197 49.38 -10.16 -44.57
C THR A 197 49.59 -10.11 -46.08
N ALA A 198 49.34 -8.96 -46.72
CA ALA A 198 49.59 -8.78 -48.15
C ALA A 198 51.08 -8.91 -48.49
N LYS A 199 51.98 -8.34 -47.67
CA LYS A 199 53.44 -8.53 -47.83
C LYS A 199 53.85 -9.99 -47.70
N LEU A 200 53.35 -10.70 -46.69
CA LEU A 200 53.65 -12.12 -46.50
C LEU A 200 53.19 -12.96 -47.70
N GLN A 201 51.99 -12.71 -48.23
CA GLN A 201 51.51 -13.38 -49.44
C GLN A 201 52.44 -13.14 -50.63
N LEU A 202 52.89 -11.91 -50.85
CA LEU A 202 53.86 -11.59 -51.91
C LEU A 202 55.18 -12.35 -51.74
N TYR A 203 55.72 -12.42 -50.50
CA TYR A 203 56.93 -13.20 -50.23
C TYR A 203 56.72 -14.69 -50.47
N PHE A 204 55.60 -15.26 -50.04
CA PHE A 204 55.27 -16.66 -50.29
C PHE A 204 55.11 -16.95 -51.78
N THR A 205 54.40 -16.12 -52.54
CA THR A 205 54.27 -16.28 -54.00
C THR A 205 55.62 -16.12 -54.71
N ALA A 206 56.50 -15.22 -54.24
CA ALA A 206 57.84 -15.09 -54.79
C ALA A 206 58.68 -16.36 -54.53
N ILE A 207 58.64 -16.90 -53.32
CA ILE A 207 59.29 -18.17 -52.95
C ILE A 207 58.71 -19.31 -53.77
N GLU A 208 57.38 -19.40 -53.90
CA GLU A 208 56.69 -20.44 -54.68
C GLU A 208 57.11 -20.37 -56.15
N LYS A 209 57.20 -19.20 -56.76
CA LYS A 209 57.64 -19.03 -58.15
C LYS A 209 59.12 -19.39 -58.34
N ILE A 210 59.98 -19.09 -57.37
CA ILE A 210 61.38 -19.53 -57.36
C ILE A 210 61.43 -21.06 -57.23
N LEU A 211 60.61 -21.63 -56.34
CA LEU A 211 60.50 -23.06 -56.17
C LEU A 211 59.96 -23.74 -57.43
N GLU A 212 58.89 -23.26 -58.05
CA GLU A 212 58.30 -23.80 -59.28
C GLU A 212 59.31 -23.78 -60.44
N LYS A 213 60.04 -22.68 -60.61
CA LYS A 213 61.12 -22.58 -61.59
C LYS A 213 62.28 -23.53 -61.28
N ALA A 214 62.55 -23.78 -60.01
CA ALA A 214 63.47 -24.85 -59.61
C ALA A 214 62.83 -26.23 -59.83
N VAL A 215 61.52 -26.38 -59.62
CA VAL A 215 60.76 -27.64 -59.54
C VAL A 215 60.40 -28.25 -60.88
N ASP A 216 60.19 -27.45 -61.90
CA ASP A 216 60.23 -27.91 -63.30
C ASP A 216 61.60 -28.49 -63.69
N GLN A 217 62.61 -28.31 -62.83
CA GLN A 217 63.95 -28.92 -62.89
C GLN A 217 64.26 -29.85 -61.68
N VAL A 218 63.27 -30.29 -60.88
CA VAL A 218 63.50 -30.96 -59.57
C VAL A 218 63.34 -32.48 -59.54
N SER A 219 62.91 -33.16 -60.60
CA SER A 219 63.10 -34.61 -60.61
C SER A 219 64.59 -35.00 -60.42
N PRO A 220 65.57 -34.20 -60.89
CA PRO A 220 66.99 -34.29 -60.49
C PRO A 220 67.42 -33.49 -59.24
N PHE A 221 66.63 -32.57 -58.65
CA PHE A 221 67.11 -31.68 -57.58
C PHE A 221 67.18 -32.34 -56.21
N PHE A 222 66.31 -33.29 -55.88
CA PHE A 222 66.46 -34.05 -54.62
C PHE A 222 67.71 -34.93 -54.64
N ASP A 223 68.04 -35.52 -55.81
CA ASP A 223 69.30 -36.21 -56.04
C ASP A 223 70.48 -35.21 -55.99
N MET A 224 70.32 -34.03 -56.60
CA MET A 224 71.33 -32.97 -56.59
C MET A 224 71.53 -32.30 -55.23
N LEU A 225 70.56 -32.32 -54.31
CA LEU A 225 70.66 -31.75 -52.96
C LEU A 225 71.35 -32.74 -52.00
N HIS A 226 71.13 -34.04 -52.21
CA HIS A 226 71.91 -35.12 -51.59
C HIS A 226 73.38 -35.06 -52.06
N ASP A 227 73.61 -34.86 -53.36
CA ASP A 227 74.96 -34.69 -53.92
C ASP A 227 75.57 -33.34 -53.54
N TRP A 228 74.79 -32.25 -53.44
CA TRP A 228 75.25 -30.91 -53.00
C TRP A 228 75.75 -30.92 -51.56
N PHE A 229 75.10 -31.63 -50.63
CA PHE A 229 75.58 -31.76 -49.26
C PHE A 229 76.92 -32.52 -49.19
N GLN A 230 77.16 -33.45 -50.14
CA GLN A 230 78.44 -34.17 -50.28
C GLN A 230 79.51 -33.35 -51.03
N ASP A 231 79.11 -32.49 -51.97
CA ASP A 231 80.01 -31.70 -52.83
C ASP A 231 80.39 -30.34 -52.23
N VAL A 232 79.52 -29.70 -51.45
CA VAL A 232 79.86 -28.50 -50.65
C VAL A 232 80.95 -28.81 -49.62
N GLN A 233 81.05 -30.06 -49.18
CA GLN A 233 82.15 -30.51 -48.32
C GLN A 233 83.49 -30.63 -49.07
N LYS A 234 83.48 -30.67 -50.41
CA LYS A 234 84.68 -30.94 -51.21
C LYS A 234 85.16 -29.79 -52.09
N TRP A 235 84.28 -28.97 -52.67
CA TRP A 235 84.70 -28.04 -53.72
C TRP A 235 83.83 -26.77 -53.76
N LEU A 236 84.36 -25.66 -53.25
CA LEU A 236 84.06 -24.34 -53.79
C LEU A 236 85.27 -23.96 -54.65
N PRO A 237 85.16 -23.90 -56.00
CA PRO A 237 84.45 -22.76 -56.57
C PRO A 237 83.70 -22.96 -57.92
N PHE A 238 82.75 -22.04 -58.14
CA PHE A 238 82.04 -21.60 -59.36
C PHE A 238 80.92 -22.46 -59.99
N GLY A 239 79.67 -21.97 -59.89
CA GLY A 239 78.63 -22.22 -60.90
C GLY A 239 77.18 -22.30 -60.39
N ILE A 240 76.94 -22.99 -59.27
CA ILE A 240 75.58 -23.23 -58.73
C ILE A 240 75.21 -22.24 -57.61
N GLY A 241 76.18 -21.40 -57.20
CA GLY A 241 76.01 -20.43 -56.12
C GLY A 241 74.86 -19.45 -56.34
N GLN A 242 74.51 -19.08 -57.56
CA GLN A 242 73.52 -18.02 -57.78
C GLN A 242 72.10 -18.40 -57.32
N ARG A 243 71.66 -19.66 -57.50
CA ARG A 243 70.35 -20.13 -57.03
C ARG A 243 70.32 -20.34 -55.51
N ALA A 244 71.39 -20.90 -54.94
CA ALA A 244 71.53 -21.03 -53.49
C ALA A 244 71.57 -19.64 -52.82
N VAL A 245 72.21 -18.66 -53.47
CA VAL A 245 72.21 -17.26 -53.04
C VAL A 245 70.81 -16.68 -53.14
N GLU A 246 70.05 -16.90 -54.21
CA GLU A 246 68.66 -16.40 -54.33
C GLU A 246 67.70 -16.98 -53.26
N VAL A 247 67.80 -18.29 -52.95
CA VAL A 247 66.99 -18.92 -51.89
C VAL A 247 67.44 -18.46 -50.50
N MET A 248 68.75 -18.39 -50.25
CA MET A 248 69.27 -17.86 -48.98
C MET A 248 68.96 -16.38 -48.81
N ASP A 249 68.91 -15.59 -49.88
CA ASP A 249 68.53 -14.18 -49.87
C ASP A 249 67.02 -14.05 -49.56
N ALA A 250 66.15 -14.89 -50.14
CA ALA A 250 64.73 -14.92 -49.80
C ALA A 250 64.48 -15.34 -48.33
N ILE A 251 65.19 -16.36 -47.83
CA ILE A 251 65.14 -16.76 -46.41
C ILE A 251 65.70 -15.64 -45.52
N THR A 252 66.77 -14.98 -45.94
CA THR A 252 67.39 -13.87 -45.20
C THR A 252 66.43 -12.67 -45.15
N VAL A 253 65.75 -12.32 -46.25
CA VAL A 253 64.71 -11.29 -46.28
C VAL A 253 63.55 -11.65 -45.35
N LEU A 254 63.08 -12.90 -45.37
CA LEU A 254 62.05 -13.37 -44.44
C LEU A 254 62.51 -13.29 -42.97
N LEU A 255 63.75 -13.66 -42.69
CA LEU A 255 64.34 -13.58 -41.35
C LEU A 255 64.55 -12.14 -40.88
N ILE A 256 64.84 -11.21 -41.80
CA ILE A 256 64.99 -9.78 -41.53
C ILE A 256 63.63 -9.10 -41.29
N GLU A 257 62.58 -9.53 -42.00
CA GLU A 257 61.20 -9.01 -41.85
C GLU A 257 60.46 -9.60 -40.64
N THR A 258 60.87 -10.75 -40.12
CA THR A 258 60.22 -11.41 -38.98
C THR A 258 60.29 -10.56 -37.68
N PRO A 259 61.43 -9.98 -37.28
CA PRO A 259 61.50 -9.05 -36.15
C PRO A 259 60.61 -7.81 -36.32
N GLN A 260 60.53 -7.25 -37.53
CA GLN A 260 59.66 -6.10 -37.83
C GLN A 260 58.18 -6.48 -37.74
N THR A 261 57.83 -7.68 -38.20
CA THR A 261 56.49 -8.24 -38.06
C THR A 261 56.12 -8.44 -36.60
N ILE A 262 57.01 -9.05 -35.80
CA ILE A 262 56.78 -9.28 -34.36
C ILE A 262 56.63 -7.96 -33.61
N SER A 263 57.53 -6.99 -33.86
CA SER A 263 57.44 -5.66 -33.26
C SER A 263 56.16 -4.94 -33.68
N GLY A 264 55.76 -5.07 -34.94
CA GLY A 264 54.54 -4.45 -35.44
C GLY A 264 53.27 -5.11 -34.91
N VAL A 265 53.24 -6.43 -34.71
CA VAL A 265 52.14 -7.13 -34.00
C VAL A 265 52.06 -6.61 -32.57
N GLN A 266 53.20 -6.45 -31.90
CA GLN A 266 53.21 -5.95 -30.52
C GLN A 266 52.63 -4.53 -30.43
N THR A 267 53.12 -3.59 -31.23
CA THR A 267 52.71 -2.18 -31.16
C THR A 267 51.31 -1.91 -31.74
N ASN A 268 50.95 -2.58 -32.85
CA ASN A 268 49.70 -2.26 -33.54
C ASN A 268 48.53 -3.16 -33.12
N LEU A 269 48.79 -4.33 -32.55
CA LEU A 269 47.75 -5.29 -32.19
C LEU A 269 47.72 -5.57 -30.70
N HIS A 270 48.86 -5.96 -30.11
CA HIS A 270 48.89 -6.40 -28.71
C HIS A 270 48.67 -5.23 -27.74
N GLU A 271 49.35 -4.09 -27.91
CA GLU A 271 49.20 -2.92 -27.05
C GLU A 271 47.76 -2.34 -27.05
N PRO A 272 47.09 -2.12 -28.20
CA PRO A 272 45.71 -1.65 -28.20
C PRO A 272 44.72 -2.67 -27.64
N LEU A 273 44.89 -3.96 -27.96
CA LEU A 273 43.99 -5.01 -27.46
C LEU A 273 44.20 -5.29 -25.97
N SER A 274 45.43 -5.20 -25.47
CA SER A 274 45.69 -5.37 -24.04
C SER A 274 45.02 -4.27 -23.23
N GLN A 275 44.89 -3.05 -23.76
CA GLN A 275 44.13 -2.00 -23.09
C GLN A 275 42.63 -2.32 -22.91
N TRP A 276 42.07 -3.24 -23.70
CA TRP A 276 40.66 -3.66 -23.62
C TRP A 276 40.47 -5.00 -22.92
N LEU A 277 41.40 -5.92 -23.16
CA LEU A 277 41.28 -7.34 -22.85
C LEU A 277 42.38 -7.85 -21.92
N SER A 278 43.21 -6.98 -21.33
CA SER A 278 44.21 -7.46 -20.38
C SER A 278 43.54 -8.15 -19.20
N GLU A 279 43.99 -9.37 -18.92
CA GLU A 279 43.58 -10.16 -17.75
C GLU A 279 44.45 -9.84 -16.51
N GLU A 280 45.18 -8.73 -16.53
CA GLU A 280 46.09 -8.31 -15.45
C GLU A 280 45.32 -8.04 -14.14
N THR A 281 44.00 -7.83 -14.25
CA THR A 281 43.04 -7.80 -13.15
C THR A 281 41.96 -8.88 -13.32
N ASP A 282 41.34 -9.30 -12.22
CA ASP A 282 40.24 -10.28 -12.14
C ASP A 282 38.99 -9.90 -12.97
N THR A 283 38.97 -8.71 -13.56
CA THR A 283 37.93 -8.22 -14.47
C THR A 283 38.55 -7.46 -15.65
N LEU A 284 37.95 -7.64 -16.83
CA LEU A 284 38.39 -7.03 -18.09
C LEU A 284 38.31 -5.49 -18.04
N PRO A 285 39.32 -4.74 -18.53
CA PRO A 285 39.31 -3.28 -18.57
C PRO A 285 38.10 -2.71 -19.32
N ILE A 286 37.69 -3.31 -20.44
CA ILE A 286 36.49 -2.88 -21.15
C ILE A 286 35.22 -3.03 -20.30
N HIS A 287 35.17 -4.07 -19.46
CA HIS A 287 34.07 -4.26 -18.54
C HIS A 287 34.09 -3.18 -17.46
N GLN A 288 35.26 -2.85 -16.89
CA GLN A 288 35.39 -1.81 -15.87
C GLN A 288 35.12 -0.40 -16.38
N ASN A 289 35.62 -0.07 -17.57
CA ASN A 289 35.64 1.31 -18.07
C ASN A 289 34.42 1.66 -18.92
N LEU A 290 33.75 0.68 -19.53
CA LEU A 290 32.59 0.91 -20.37
C LEU A 290 31.33 0.23 -19.82
N VAL A 291 31.40 -1.06 -19.53
CA VAL A 291 30.20 -1.83 -19.17
C VAL A 291 29.69 -1.46 -17.77
N LEU A 292 30.58 -1.36 -16.77
CA LEU A 292 30.19 -1.04 -15.39
C LEU A 292 29.54 0.35 -15.29
N PRO A 293 30.11 1.43 -15.86
CA PRO A 293 29.50 2.76 -15.78
C PRO A 293 28.15 2.82 -16.49
N LEU A 294 28.05 2.25 -17.70
CA LEU A 294 26.77 2.22 -18.41
C LEU A 294 25.71 1.40 -17.64
N ARG A 295 26.09 0.28 -17.05
CA ARG A 295 25.14 -0.58 -16.33
C ARG A 295 24.72 -0.02 -14.98
N HIS A 296 25.68 0.39 -14.15
CA HIS A 296 25.42 0.77 -12.75
C HIS A 296 25.19 2.26 -12.58
N ASP A 297 25.92 3.08 -13.32
CA ASP A 297 25.84 4.53 -13.14
C ASP A 297 24.76 5.12 -14.04
N VAL A 298 24.56 4.59 -15.25
CA VAL A 298 23.47 5.07 -16.13
C VAL A 298 22.19 4.27 -15.96
N LEU A 299 22.19 2.99 -16.37
CA LEU A 299 20.95 2.22 -16.52
C LEU A 299 20.26 1.97 -15.18
N LEU A 300 21.02 1.59 -14.15
CA LEU A 300 20.46 1.34 -12.83
C LEU A 300 19.90 2.64 -12.22
N LYS A 301 20.61 3.76 -12.32
CA LYS A 301 20.12 5.07 -11.84
C LYS A 301 18.88 5.52 -12.60
N ALA A 302 18.87 5.40 -13.93
CA ALA A 302 17.71 5.74 -14.75
C ALA A 302 16.48 4.88 -14.39
N ASN A 303 16.68 3.59 -14.12
CA ASN A 303 15.61 2.71 -13.67
C ASN A 303 15.11 3.10 -12.27
N THR A 304 16.00 3.46 -11.35
CA THR A 304 15.63 3.96 -10.02
C THR A 304 14.81 5.25 -10.12
N THR A 305 15.25 6.25 -10.91
CA THR A 305 14.51 7.50 -11.11
C THR A 305 13.15 7.25 -11.77
N THR A 306 13.09 6.36 -12.77
CA THR A 306 11.81 5.97 -13.39
C THR A 306 10.88 5.28 -12.38
N GLY A 307 11.43 4.43 -11.51
CA GLY A 307 10.70 3.78 -10.42
C GLY A 307 10.12 4.81 -9.44
N LYS A 308 10.93 5.78 -9.02
CA LYS A 308 10.49 6.89 -8.15
C LYS A 308 9.42 7.76 -8.80
N ALA A 309 9.54 8.05 -10.10
CA ALA A 309 8.51 8.81 -10.83
C ALA A 309 7.16 8.07 -10.84
N LYS A 310 7.17 6.74 -11.06
CA LYS A 310 5.95 5.91 -10.94
C LYS A 310 5.41 5.87 -9.51
N GLN A 311 6.30 5.89 -8.51
CA GLN A 311 5.90 5.97 -7.11
C GLN A 311 5.19 7.29 -6.80
N VAL A 312 5.69 8.44 -7.32
CA VAL A 312 5.00 9.73 -7.22
C VAL A 312 3.59 9.65 -7.80
N GLU A 313 3.44 9.08 -8.99
CA GLU A 313 2.11 8.90 -9.61
C GLU A 313 1.19 8.05 -8.72
N THR A 314 1.71 6.94 -8.20
CA THR A 314 0.94 6.01 -7.34
C THR A 314 0.49 6.69 -6.04
N VAL A 315 1.38 7.44 -5.40
CA VAL A 315 1.08 8.18 -4.17
C VAL A 315 0.07 9.29 -4.45
N TYR A 316 0.25 10.05 -5.52
CA TYR A 316 -0.70 11.08 -5.95
C TYR A 316 -2.10 10.52 -6.20
N ARG A 317 -2.18 9.41 -6.94
CA ARG A 317 -3.47 8.80 -7.26
C ARG A 317 -4.16 8.27 -6.00
N ASN A 318 -3.46 7.47 -5.19
CA ASN A 318 -4.09 6.73 -4.11
C ASN A 318 -4.31 7.59 -2.86
N GLN A 319 -3.31 8.40 -2.49
CA GLN A 319 -3.33 9.14 -1.22
C GLN A 319 -3.94 10.52 -1.34
N LEU A 320 -3.94 11.12 -2.53
CA LEU A 320 -4.57 12.42 -2.76
C LEU A 320 -5.88 12.27 -3.53
N VAL A 321 -5.84 11.78 -4.77
CA VAL A 321 -7.03 11.80 -5.64
C VAL A 321 -8.14 10.86 -5.16
N GLU A 322 -7.84 9.59 -4.93
CA GLU A 322 -8.85 8.60 -4.51
C GLU A 322 -9.35 8.88 -3.09
N ALA A 323 -8.44 9.16 -2.16
CA ALA A 323 -8.81 9.47 -0.77
C ALA A 323 -9.71 10.70 -0.66
N THR A 324 -9.38 11.80 -1.36
CA THR A 324 -10.23 13.00 -1.36
C THR A 324 -11.56 12.76 -2.05
N LYS A 325 -11.57 12.03 -3.17
CA LYS A 325 -12.80 11.67 -3.86
C LYS A 325 -13.74 10.85 -2.96
N THR A 326 -13.22 9.83 -2.28
CA THR A 326 -14.01 9.03 -1.34
C THR A 326 -14.55 9.86 -0.19
N ALA A 327 -13.74 10.76 0.38
CA ALA A 327 -14.20 11.66 1.45
C ALA A 327 -15.35 12.58 0.97
N VAL A 328 -15.24 13.15 -0.23
CA VAL A 328 -16.30 13.99 -0.82
C VAL A 328 -17.56 13.18 -1.11
N GLU A 329 -17.44 11.97 -1.66
CA GLU A 329 -18.59 11.09 -1.92
C GLU A 329 -19.31 10.70 -0.63
N GLN A 330 -18.58 10.39 0.44
CA GLN A 330 -19.15 10.11 1.77
C GLN A 330 -19.86 11.34 2.33
N GLN A 331 -19.25 12.52 2.23
CA GLN A 331 -19.84 13.78 2.68
C GLN A 331 -21.16 14.06 1.94
N GLN A 332 -21.17 13.90 0.62
CA GLN A 332 -22.37 14.09 -0.20
C GLN A 332 -23.47 13.08 0.15
N ALA A 333 -23.11 11.81 0.35
CA ALA A 333 -24.06 10.77 0.75
C ALA A 333 -24.70 11.09 2.11
N LEU A 334 -23.91 11.53 3.10
CA LEU A 334 -24.42 11.95 4.41
C LEU A 334 -25.31 13.18 4.33
N GLN A 335 -24.95 14.19 3.53
CA GLN A 335 -25.80 15.36 3.31
C GLN A 335 -27.16 14.97 2.71
N GLN A 336 -27.18 14.06 1.72
CA GLN A 336 -28.43 13.53 1.17
C GLN A 336 -29.25 12.78 2.22
N LEU A 337 -28.59 11.97 3.06
CA LEU A 337 -29.24 11.22 4.13
C LEU A 337 -29.84 12.16 5.18
N ILE A 338 -29.15 13.25 5.54
CA ILE A 338 -29.68 14.30 6.43
C ILE A 338 -30.91 14.98 5.81
N THR A 339 -30.86 15.34 4.53
CA THR A 339 -32.01 15.95 3.84
C THR A 339 -33.21 14.99 3.82
N GLN A 340 -32.99 13.74 3.44
CA GLN A 340 -34.06 12.71 3.44
C GLN A 340 -34.62 12.46 4.84
N TYR A 341 -33.76 12.42 5.86
CA TYR A 341 -34.18 12.25 7.24
C TYR A 341 -35.09 13.40 7.72
N ARG A 342 -34.73 14.64 7.36
CA ARG A 342 -35.57 15.82 7.65
C ARG A 342 -36.91 15.77 6.94
N GLU A 343 -36.92 15.43 5.66
CA GLU A 343 -38.16 15.30 4.88
C GLU A 343 -39.07 14.20 5.43
N GLN A 344 -38.50 13.02 5.75
CA GLN A 344 -39.26 11.88 6.27
C GLN A 344 -39.90 12.16 7.63
N HIS A 345 -39.24 12.97 8.45
CA HIS A 345 -39.67 13.27 9.82
C HIS A 345 -40.28 14.67 10.01
N ASN A 346 -40.47 15.42 8.91
CA ASN A 346 -40.98 16.80 8.89
C ASN A 346 -40.25 17.74 9.89
N LEU A 347 -38.91 17.66 9.88
CA LEU A 347 -38.02 18.45 10.74
C LEU A 347 -37.55 19.76 10.11
#